data_AF-A0A972GGV9-F1
#
_entry.id   AF-A0A972GGV9-F1
#
_cell.length_a   1.000
_cell.length_b   1.000
_cell.length_c   1.000
_cell.angle_alpha   90.00
_cell.angle_beta   90.00
_cell.angle_gamma   90.00
#
_symmetry.space_group_name_H-M   'P 1'
#
loop_
_entity.id
_entity.type
_entity.pdbx_description
1 polymer ?
#
loop_
_entity_poly.entity_id
_entity_poly.type
_entity_poly.pdbx_seq_one_letter_code
_entity_poly.pdbx_strand_id
1 'polypeptide(L)'
;MTLITNVWRSRLNIGVAGALLAGTFAVAGTSTQVAAQEEDERCFEETEFCISGRIREYWEQNGGLPVFGFPIGPQQEETIEDQTLQVQRFERNRLELHPENEAPYDVLLGRLGADRLVQQGRNWEEFPKSEAQEDCAFFEETGHNVCGEILEAWRANGLEFDGVSGFSEAENLALFGLPLSGEYVETLSDGNDYTVQMFERARFELHPENEPPFNVLLGLLGVEVQDGGEEAPEPAPEPAPLPEPSFNECQADPNASIAPDFPVNISDIDKAGQVVTLENVSDEAIDLTGWTMCSIEGSQTHSELEGTLEAGGTLTVEYAEDETIWNAEAQDDGALYNADGQLVSYWADPAAETEPEEETQPGEGEETQPGTDEEESGT
;
A
#
# COMPACT_ATOMS: atom_id res chain seq x y z
N MET A 1 -28.90 -47.17 3.10
CA MET A 1 -29.34 -48.39 3.84
C MET A 1 -28.11 -49.05 4.42
N THR A 2 -28.16 -49.52 5.67
CA THR A 2 -27.06 -50.21 6.40
C THR A 2 -25.87 -49.34 6.82
N LEU A 3 -25.68 -49.23 8.15
CA LEU A 3 -24.43 -48.80 8.80
C LEU A 3 -23.49 -50.00 9.02
N ILE A 4 -22.18 -49.77 9.19
CA ILE A 4 -21.20 -50.57 9.97
C ILE A 4 -19.90 -49.73 10.00
N THR A 5 -19.48 -49.07 11.08
CA THR A 5 -19.03 -49.48 12.43
C THR A 5 -17.59 -50.04 12.54
N ASN A 6 -16.64 -49.11 12.74
CA ASN A 6 -15.90 -48.90 14.00
C ASN A 6 -14.83 -49.94 14.49
N VAL A 7 -13.86 -49.40 15.23
CA VAL A 7 -12.85 -50.05 16.11
C VAL A 7 -11.69 -50.81 15.47
N TRP A 8 -10.48 -50.29 15.69
CA TRP A 8 -9.37 -51.11 16.21
C TRP A 8 -8.84 -50.51 17.51
N ARG A 9 -8.31 -51.36 18.39
CA ARG A 9 -7.68 -50.98 19.67
C ARG A 9 -6.21 -51.41 19.64
N SER A 10 -5.37 -50.69 20.35
CA SER A 10 -4.23 -51.31 21.03
C SER A 10 -4.23 -50.95 22.52
N ARG A 11 -3.53 -51.74 23.32
CA ARG A 11 -3.39 -51.61 24.77
C ARG A 11 -1.93 -51.79 25.14
N LEU A 12 -1.46 -51.04 26.12
CA LEU A 12 -0.36 -51.49 26.97
C LEU A 12 -0.69 -51.19 28.43
N ASN A 13 -0.62 -52.22 29.28
CA ASN A 13 -0.72 -52.10 30.72
C ASN A 13 0.67 -52.37 31.32
N ILE A 14 1.24 -51.41 32.02
CA ILE A 14 2.22 -51.67 33.09
C ILE A 14 1.76 -50.85 34.30
N GLY A 15 1.56 -51.50 35.43
CA GLY A 15 1.19 -50.85 36.69
C GLY A 15 2.32 -50.97 37.70
N VAL A 16 2.64 -49.87 38.39
CA VAL A 16 3.51 -49.83 39.56
C VAL A 16 2.82 -48.99 40.63
N ALA A 17 2.76 -49.50 41.87
CA ALA A 17 2.26 -48.75 43.00
C ALA A 17 3.41 -47.99 43.68
N GLY A 18 3.24 -46.69 43.91
CA GLY A 18 4.20 -45.80 44.57
C GLY A 18 3.54 -44.99 45.69
N ALA A 19 4.26 -44.75 46.78
CA ALA A 19 3.70 -44.21 48.01
C ALA A 19 3.27 -42.73 47.91
N LEU A 20 2.31 -42.33 48.76
CA LEU A 20 2.06 -40.92 49.05
C LEU A 20 3.30 -40.28 49.72
N LEU A 21 3.75 -39.17 49.16
CA LEU A 21 4.57 -38.17 49.85
C LEU A 21 4.02 -36.79 49.51
N ALA A 22 3.57 -36.05 50.53
CA ALA A 22 3.07 -34.69 50.36
C ALA A 22 4.25 -33.73 50.24
N GLY A 23 4.55 -33.27 49.03
CA GLY A 23 5.55 -32.25 48.74
C GLY A 23 4.92 -31.09 47.98
N THR A 24 4.80 -29.92 48.63
CA THR A 24 4.34 -28.69 47.98
C THR A 24 5.45 -28.14 47.09
N PHE A 25 5.49 -28.56 45.83
CA PHE A 25 6.26 -27.86 44.81
C PHE A 25 5.55 -26.55 44.47
N ALA A 26 6.13 -25.43 44.91
CA ALA A 26 5.85 -24.14 44.32
C ALA A 26 6.47 -24.14 42.92
N VAL A 27 5.68 -24.47 41.90
CA VAL A 27 6.07 -24.25 40.51
C VAL A 27 6.07 -22.74 40.30
N ALA A 28 7.25 -22.14 40.39
CA ALA A 28 7.47 -20.81 39.88
C ALA A 28 7.31 -20.88 38.36
N GLY A 29 6.11 -20.56 37.87
CA GLY A 29 5.87 -20.42 36.45
C GLY A 29 6.68 -19.25 35.94
N THR A 30 7.80 -19.54 35.28
CA THR A 30 8.36 -18.60 34.30
C THR A 30 7.29 -18.43 33.24
N SER A 31 6.55 -17.33 33.36
CA SER A 31 5.70 -16.86 32.28
C SER A 31 6.65 -16.48 31.16
N THR A 32 6.83 -17.39 30.20
CA THR A 32 7.45 -17.04 28.93
C THR A 32 6.48 -16.09 28.25
N GLN A 33 6.63 -14.79 28.54
CA GLN A 33 6.18 -13.76 27.63
C GLN A 33 6.98 -14.00 26.37
N VAL A 34 6.37 -14.73 25.44
CA VAL A 34 6.52 -14.41 24.03
C VAL A 34 6.17 -12.94 23.96
N ALA A 35 7.19 -12.09 23.81
CA ALA A 35 6.94 -10.78 23.25
C ALA A 35 6.31 -11.09 21.89
N ALA A 36 5.09 -10.59 21.66
CA ALA A 36 4.73 -10.34 20.29
C ALA A 36 5.86 -9.51 19.70
N GLN A 37 6.31 -9.85 18.49
CA GLN A 37 6.90 -8.80 17.68
C GLN A 37 5.81 -7.73 17.59
N GLU A 38 6.18 -6.47 17.81
CA GLU A 38 5.38 -5.38 17.27
C GLU A 38 5.47 -5.61 15.75
N GLU A 39 4.44 -6.22 15.18
CA GLU A 39 4.27 -6.23 13.73
C GLU A 39 4.11 -4.76 13.37
N ASP A 40 4.96 -4.26 12.48
CA ASP A 40 4.86 -2.88 12.02
C ASP A 40 3.43 -2.67 11.49
N GLU A 41 2.67 -1.83 12.19
CA GLU A 41 1.24 -1.63 12.03
C GLU A 41 1.00 -0.18 11.61
N ARG A 42 0.36 0.00 10.44
CA ARG A 42 -0.03 1.31 9.92
C ARG A 42 -1.52 1.49 10.16
N CYS A 43 -1.88 2.40 11.06
CA CYS A 43 -3.26 2.80 11.30
C CYS A 43 -3.64 4.03 10.46
N PHE A 44 -4.93 4.17 10.17
CA PHE A 44 -5.51 5.26 9.41
C PHE A 44 -6.60 5.93 10.27
N GLU A 45 -6.49 7.25 10.50
CA GLU A 45 -7.44 7.97 11.37
C GLU A 45 -8.82 8.14 10.71
N GLU A 46 -8.87 8.09 9.38
CA GLU A 46 -10.05 8.22 8.53
C GLU A 46 -11.05 7.06 8.70
N THR A 47 -10.56 5.89 9.12
CA THR A 47 -11.35 4.65 9.21
C THR A 47 -11.24 3.91 10.55
N GLU A 48 -10.37 4.38 11.46
CA GLU A 48 -9.98 3.71 12.72
C GLU A 48 -9.40 2.28 12.54
N PHE A 49 -9.09 1.86 11.31
CA PHE A 49 -8.51 0.54 11.01
C PHE A 49 -7.01 0.61 10.74
N CYS A 50 -6.33 -0.53 10.93
CA CYS A 50 -4.89 -0.68 10.72
C CYS A 50 -4.57 -1.88 9.83
N ILE A 51 -3.43 -1.82 9.15
CA ILE A 51 -2.83 -2.90 8.37
C ILE A 51 -1.51 -3.33 9.02
N SER A 52 -1.25 -4.64 9.12
CA SER A 52 0.00 -5.19 9.65
C SER A 52 0.61 -6.27 8.74
N GLY A 53 1.86 -6.62 9.02
CA GLY A 53 2.56 -7.77 8.43
C GLY A 53 2.49 -7.83 6.91
N ARG A 54 2.32 -9.05 6.36
CA ARG A 54 2.39 -9.30 4.93
C ARG A 54 1.32 -8.58 4.09
N ILE A 55 0.15 -8.27 4.67
CA ILE A 55 -0.87 -7.47 3.97
C ILE A 55 -0.45 -6.00 3.89
N ARG A 56 0.15 -5.44 4.95
CA ARG A 56 0.73 -4.08 4.89
C ARG A 56 1.85 -4.01 3.85
N GLU A 57 2.82 -4.92 3.93
CA GLU A 57 3.95 -5.00 2.98
C GLU A 57 3.45 -5.01 1.53
N TYR A 58 2.45 -5.84 1.23
CA TYR A 58 1.90 -5.95 -0.11
C TYR A 58 1.15 -4.69 -0.56
N TRP A 59 0.33 -4.08 0.32
CA TRP A 59 -0.38 -2.83 0.05
C TRP A 59 0.61 -1.71 -0.28
N GLU A 60 1.67 -1.56 0.51
CA GLU A 60 2.71 -0.54 0.32
C GLU A 60 3.52 -0.77 -0.97
N GLN A 61 3.89 -2.02 -1.27
CA GLN A 61 4.66 -2.38 -2.46
C GLN A 61 3.89 -2.20 -3.79
N ASN A 62 2.56 -2.23 -3.76
CA ASN A 62 1.72 -2.29 -4.96
C ASN A 62 0.81 -1.05 -5.14
N GLY A 63 1.33 0.13 -4.78
CA GLY A 63 0.67 1.42 -5.06
C GLY A 63 -0.37 1.88 -4.05
N GLY A 64 -0.46 1.22 -2.88
CA GLY A 64 -1.08 1.75 -1.67
C GLY A 64 -2.47 2.37 -1.81
N LEU A 65 -2.62 3.61 -1.32
CA LEU A 65 -3.89 4.31 -1.22
C LEU A 65 -4.56 4.58 -2.58
N PRO A 66 -3.86 5.06 -3.63
CA PRO A 66 -4.42 5.16 -4.98
C PRO A 66 -5.01 3.84 -5.52
N VAL A 67 -4.32 2.72 -5.33
CA VAL A 67 -4.69 1.42 -5.94
C VAL A 67 -5.75 0.66 -5.13
N PHE A 68 -5.61 0.60 -3.81
CA PHE A 68 -6.46 -0.22 -2.94
C PHE A 68 -7.50 0.59 -2.17
N GLY A 69 -7.23 1.87 -1.89
CA GLY A 69 -7.99 2.68 -0.95
C GLY A 69 -7.61 2.41 0.52
N PHE A 70 -8.29 3.10 1.43
CA PHE A 70 -8.20 2.87 2.88
C PHE A 70 -8.71 1.47 3.26
N PRO A 71 -8.24 0.87 4.37
CA PRO A 71 -8.87 -0.32 4.93
C PRO A 71 -10.30 -0.01 5.42
N ILE A 72 -11.26 -0.85 5.08
CA ILE A 72 -12.68 -0.73 5.49
C ILE A 72 -13.10 -1.82 6.50
N GLY A 73 -12.10 -2.45 7.11
CA GLY A 73 -12.24 -3.44 8.17
C GLY A 73 -10.88 -3.93 8.69
N PRO A 74 -10.85 -4.63 9.84
CA PRO A 74 -9.64 -5.28 10.34
C PRO A 74 -9.29 -6.51 9.50
N GLN A 75 -8.03 -6.95 9.56
CA GLN A 75 -7.66 -8.27 9.04
C GLN A 75 -8.32 -9.38 9.87
N GLN A 76 -9.01 -10.33 9.23
CA GLN A 76 -9.82 -11.36 9.88
C GLN A 76 -9.89 -12.67 9.09
N GLU A 77 -10.30 -13.77 9.75
CA GLU A 77 -10.62 -15.03 9.06
C GLU A 77 -11.94 -14.89 8.28
N GLU A 78 -11.89 -14.92 6.95
CA GLU A 78 -13.06 -15.05 6.07
C GLU A 78 -13.05 -16.40 5.34
N THR A 79 -14.21 -16.82 4.80
CA THR A 79 -14.32 -18.02 3.96
C THR A 79 -14.65 -17.64 2.52
N ILE A 80 -13.66 -17.80 1.64
CA ILE A 80 -13.73 -17.50 0.21
C ILE A 80 -13.61 -18.83 -0.54
N GLU A 81 -14.54 -19.12 -1.46
CA GLU A 81 -14.56 -20.36 -2.29
C GLU A 81 -14.29 -21.68 -1.51
N ASP A 82 -14.95 -21.86 -0.36
CA ASP A 82 -14.78 -22.98 0.59
C ASP A 82 -13.40 -23.07 1.31
N GLN A 83 -12.47 -22.13 1.07
CA GLN A 83 -11.21 -21.97 1.82
C GLN A 83 -11.32 -20.88 2.89
N THR A 84 -10.82 -21.15 4.11
CA THR A 84 -10.68 -20.11 5.15
C THR A 84 -9.32 -19.42 5.00
N LEU A 85 -9.34 -18.10 4.89
CA LEU A 85 -8.19 -17.24 4.61
C LEU A 85 -8.13 -16.09 5.61
N GLN A 86 -6.92 -15.59 5.88
CA GLN A 86 -6.77 -14.26 6.49
C GLN A 86 -7.00 -13.22 5.40
N VAL A 87 -8.01 -12.37 5.57
CA VAL A 87 -8.47 -11.40 4.57
C VAL A 87 -8.50 -10.02 5.20
N GLN A 88 -8.16 -8.99 4.43
CA GLN A 88 -8.51 -7.61 4.76
C GLN A 88 -9.18 -6.91 3.57
N ARG A 89 -10.13 -6.03 3.88
CA ARG A 89 -10.94 -5.31 2.90
C ARG A 89 -10.52 -3.85 2.88
N PHE A 90 -10.43 -3.29 1.68
CA PHE A 90 -10.10 -1.90 1.38
C PHE A 90 -11.20 -1.33 0.49
N GLU A 91 -11.27 -0.01 0.32
CA GLU A 91 -12.37 0.64 -0.42
C GLU A 91 -12.55 0.09 -1.84
N ARG A 92 -11.45 -0.18 -2.55
CA ARG A 92 -11.45 -0.66 -3.95
C ARG A 92 -11.23 -2.17 -4.09
N ASN A 93 -10.66 -2.82 -3.08
CA ASN A 93 -10.05 -4.15 -3.21
C ASN A 93 -10.19 -5.03 -1.96
N ARG A 94 -9.98 -6.34 -2.13
CA ARG A 94 -9.94 -7.34 -1.04
C ARG A 94 -8.64 -8.12 -1.16
N LEU A 95 -7.78 -8.05 -0.15
CA LEU A 95 -6.50 -8.76 -0.11
C LEU A 95 -6.65 -10.04 0.69
N GLU A 96 -6.25 -11.16 0.09
CA GLU A 96 -6.44 -12.52 0.58
C GLU A 96 -5.07 -13.18 0.78
N LEU A 97 -4.72 -13.58 2.00
CA LEU A 97 -3.40 -14.14 2.35
C LEU A 97 -3.37 -15.66 2.16
N HIS A 98 -2.51 -16.12 1.24
CA HIS A 98 -2.29 -17.50 0.82
C HIS A 98 -0.87 -17.98 1.21
N PRO A 99 -0.59 -18.29 2.49
CA PRO A 99 0.74 -18.71 2.95
C PRO A 99 1.19 -20.08 2.41
N GLU A 100 0.36 -20.76 1.62
CA GLU A 100 0.72 -21.94 0.83
C GLU A 100 1.48 -21.63 -0.48
N ASN A 101 1.46 -20.37 -0.95
CA ASN A 101 2.13 -19.92 -2.16
C ASN A 101 3.51 -19.31 -1.86
N GLU A 102 4.35 -19.19 -2.90
CA GLU A 102 5.59 -18.40 -2.84
C GLU A 102 5.29 -16.95 -3.25
N ALA A 103 5.92 -15.98 -2.58
CA ALA A 103 5.77 -14.55 -2.89
C ALA A 103 6.22 -14.24 -4.35
N PRO A 104 5.56 -13.30 -5.05
CA PRO A 104 4.54 -12.37 -4.56
C PRO A 104 3.09 -12.92 -4.54
N TYR A 105 2.88 -14.18 -4.93
CA TYR A 105 1.54 -14.80 -5.03
C TYR A 105 0.98 -15.30 -3.69
N ASP A 106 1.65 -14.97 -2.59
CA ASP A 106 1.21 -15.24 -1.22
C ASP A 106 0.16 -14.23 -0.73
N VAL A 107 -0.08 -13.15 -1.47
CA VAL A 107 -1.28 -12.31 -1.35
C VAL A 107 -1.97 -12.24 -2.72
N LEU A 108 -3.28 -12.49 -2.75
CA LEU A 108 -4.10 -12.43 -3.96
C LEU A 108 -5.23 -11.40 -3.81
N LEU A 109 -5.65 -10.82 -4.94
CA LEU A 109 -6.78 -9.90 -5.01
C LEU A 109 -8.08 -10.65 -5.31
N GLY A 110 -9.07 -10.47 -4.43
CA GLY A 110 -10.43 -10.97 -4.60
C GLY A 110 -11.13 -10.39 -5.82
N ARG A 111 -11.98 -11.20 -6.47
CA ARG A 111 -12.63 -10.86 -7.76
C ARG A 111 -13.87 -9.98 -7.55
N LEU A 112 -13.68 -8.79 -6.97
CA LEU A 112 -14.78 -7.90 -6.55
C LEU A 112 -15.66 -7.40 -7.71
N GLY A 113 -15.12 -7.21 -8.91
CA GLY A 113 -15.91 -6.88 -10.09
C GLY A 113 -16.84 -8.03 -10.50
N ALA A 114 -16.38 -9.27 -10.41
CA ALA A 114 -17.22 -10.46 -10.60
C ALA A 114 -18.26 -10.60 -9.47
N ASP A 115 -17.85 -10.43 -8.21
CA ASP A 115 -18.71 -10.52 -7.02
C ASP A 115 -19.86 -9.49 -7.11
N ARG A 116 -19.55 -8.24 -7.46
CA ARG A 116 -20.54 -7.15 -7.62
C ARG A 116 -21.55 -7.44 -8.73
N LEU A 117 -21.10 -7.98 -9.87
CA LEU A 117 -22.00 -8.37 -10.96
C LEU A 117 -22.94 -9.50 -10.53
N VAL A 118 -22.44 -10.50 -9.78
CA VAL A 118 -23.26 -11.58 -9.20
C VAL A 118 -24.24 -11.04 -8.16
N GLN A 119 -23.83 -10.12 -7.30
CA GLN A 119 -24.66 -9.44 -6.30
C GLN A 119 -25.79 -8.64 -6.96
N GLN A 120 -25.51 -7.91 -8.05
CA GLN A 120 -26.50 -7.24 -8.89
C GLN A 120 -27.37 -8.21 -9.73
N GLY A 121 -27.13 -9.53 -9.68
CA GLY A 121 -27.87 -10.55 -10.43
C GLY A 121 -27.57 -10.59 -11.93
N ARG A 122 -26.43 -10.03 -12.37
CA ARG A 122 -26.00 -9.94 -13.78
C ARG A 122 -25.10 -11.12 -14.13
N ASN A 123 -25.54 -12.00 -15.04
CA ASN A 123 -24.64 -13.02 -15.60
C ASN A 123 -23.70 -12.39 -16.64
N TRP A 124 -22.46 -12.12 -16.25
CA TRP A 124 -21.45 -11.54 -17.12
C TRP A 124 -20.95 -12.51 -18.21
N GLU A 125 -21.05 -13.83 -18.01
CA GLU A 125 -20.72 -14.81 -19.06
C GLU A 125 -21.61 -14.66 -20.31
N GLU A 126 -22.82 -14.12 -20.15
CA GLU A 126 -23.82 -13.85 -21.19
C GLU A 126 -23.74 -12.42 -21.77
N PHE A 127 -22.79 -11.58 -21.34
CA PHE A 127 -22.66 -10.23 -21.88
C PHE A 127 -22.27 -10.21 -23.38
N PRO A 128 -22.64 -9.16 -24.14
CA PRO A 128 -22.34 -9.08 -25.57
C PRO A 128 -20.83 -9.08 -25.84
N LYS A 129 -20.36 -10.14 -26.51
CA LYS A 129 -18.96 -10.31 -26.92
C LYS A 129 -18.70 -9.67 -28.28
N SER A 130 -17.47 -9.24 -28.49
CA SER A 130 -16.98 -8.53 -29.68
C SER A 130 -15.87 -9.34 -30.37
N GLU A 131 -15.65 -9.08 -31.66
CA GLU A 131 -14.40 -9.46 -32.33
C GLU A 131 -13.27 -8.50 -31.87
N ALA A 132 -12.01 -8.85 -32.16
CA ALA A 132 -10.88 -7.95 -31.93
C ALA A 132 -11.00 -6.64 -32.74
N GLN A 133 -10.67 -5.50 -32.13
CA GLN A 133 -10.71 -4.18 -32.76
C GLN A 133 -9.29 -3.61 -32.95
N GLU A 134 -9.13 -2.72 -33.94
CA GLU A 134 -7.88 -1.96 -34.12
C GLU A 134 -7.71 -0.98 -32.94
N ASP A 135 -6.45 -0.72 -32.56
CA ASP A 135 -6.04 0.15 -31.44
C ASP A 135 -6.53 -0.20 -30.02
N CYS A 136 -7.23 -1.33 -29.83
CA CYS A 136 -7.65 -1.88 -28.53
C CYS A 136 -6.78 -3.05 -28.07
N ALA A 137 -6.80 -3.39 -26.77
CA ALA A 137 -6.39 -4.71 -26.28
C ALA A 137 -7.60 -5.67 -26.32
N PHE A 138 -7.44 -6.87 -26.88
CA PHE A 138 -8.51 -7.86 -27.01
C PHE A 138 -8.16 -9.16 -26.28
N PHE A 139 -9.09 -9.63 -25.45
CA PHE A 139 -8.91 -10.80 -24.60
C PHE A 139 -9.78 -11.94 -25.12
N GLU A 140 -9.17 -12.99 -25.71
CA GLU A 140 -9.90 -14.11 -26.31
C GLU A 140 -10.69 -14.93 -25.29
N GLU A 141 -10.24 -14.94 -24.03
CA GLU A 141 -10.83 -15.63 -22.88
C GLU A 141 -12.26 -15.15 -22.60
N THR A 142 -12.47 -13.84 -22.62
CA THR A 142 -13.77 -13.22 -22.31
C THR A 142 -14.48 -12.71 -23.56
N GLY A 143 -13.76 -12.40 -24.65
CA GLY A 143 -14.32 -11.86 -25.89
C GLY A 143 -14.61 -10.36 -25.82
N HIS A 144 -13.93 -9.63 -24.94
CA HIS A 144 -14.06 -8.19 -24.77
C HIS A 144 -12.79 -7.45 -25.21
N ASN A 145 -12.98 -6.20 -25.65
CA ASN A 145 -11.90 -5.26 -25.91
C ASN A 145 -11.81 -4.27 -24.73
N VAL A 146 -10.60 -3.77 -24.45
CA VAL A 146 -10.33 -2.57 -23.63
C VAL A 146 -9.73 -1.54 -24.58
N CYS A 147 -10.29 -0.32 -24.61
CA CYS A 147 -10.00 0.69 -25.63
C CYS A 147 -9.78 2.08 -25.00
N GLY A 148 -9.23 3.02 -25.78
CA GLY A 148 -9.19 4.44 -25.44
C GLY A 148 -8.53 4.79 -24.10
N GLU A 149 -9.10 5.76 -23.39
CA GLU A 149 -8.61 6.27 -22.11
C GLU A 149 -8.56 5.16 -21.03
N ILE A 150 -9.52 4.23 -21.01
CA ILE A 150 -9.51 3.08 -20.10
C ILE A 150 -8.34 2.13 -20.42
N LEU A 151 -7.97 1.94 -21.69
CA LEU A 151 -6.79 1.16 -22.07
C LEU A 151 -5.47 1.85 -21.68
N GLU A 152 -5.41 3.18 -21.75
CA GLU A 152 -4.25 3.95 -21.32
C GLU A 152 -4.08 3.87 -19.80
N ALA A 153 -5.15 4.08 -19.03
CA ALA A 153 -5.16 3.91 -17.57
C ALA A 153 -4.86 2.47 -17.12
N TRP A 154 -5.42 1.46 -17.79
CA TRP A 154 -5.18 0.05 -17.50
C TRP A 154 -3.73 -0.37 -17.76
N ARG A 155 -3.07 0.20 -18.79
CA ARG A 155 -1.63 -0.02 -19.05
C ARG A 155 -0.74 0.73 -18.06
N ALA A 156 -1.18 1.88 -17.57
CA ALA A 156 -0.43 2.72 -16.63
C ALA A 156 -0.38 2.17 -15.18
N ASN A 157 -1.10 1.08 -14.87
CA ASN A 157 -1.23 0.54 -13.53
C ASN A 157 -1.07 -1.00 -13.52
N GLY A 158 -0.39 -1.55 -12.51
CA GLY A 158 -0.21 -2.99 -12.34
C GLY A 158 0.34 -3.33 -10.96
N LEU A 159 0.60 -4.61 -10.72
CA LEU A 159 1.38 -5.08 -9.57
C LEU A 159 2.85 -5.20 -9.98
N GLU A 160 3.80 -4.69 -9.19
CA GLU A 160 5.23 -4.73 -9.51
C GLU A 160 5.83 -6.09 -9.10
N PHE A 161 6.28 -6.89 -10.08
CA PHE A 161 6.77 -8.25 -9.87
C PHE A 161 8.19 -8.54 -10.41
N ASP A 162 8.77 -7.71 -11.29
CA ASP A 162 10.07 -8.00 -11.93
C ASP A 162 11.13 -6.89 -11.85
N GLY A 163 10.77 -5.72 -11.32
CA GLY A 163 11.64 -4.58 -11.08
C GLY A 163 11.91 -3.72 -12.33
N VAL A 164 11.06 -3.81 -13.36
CA VAL A 164 11.21 -3.06 -14.61
C VAL A 164 10.18 -1.93 -14.69
N SER A 165 10.68 -0.69 -14.77
CA SER A 165 9.87 0.54 -14.87
C SER A 165 8.74 0.46 -15.91
N GLY A 166 7.50 0.58 -15.43
CA GLY A 166 6.27 0.41 -16.21
C GLY A 166 5.53 -0.86 -15.76
N PHE A 167 4.58 -1.34 -16.57
CA PHE A 167 3.87 -2.58 -16.29
C PHE A 167 3.70 -3.41 -17.56
N SER A 168 3.88 -4.73 -17.43
CA SER A 168 3.52 -5.68 -18.48
C SER A 168 2.05 -6.05 -18.44
N GLU A 169 1.53 -6.57 -19.56
CA GLU A 169 0.16 -7.10 -19.66
C GLU A 169 -0.15 -8.15 -18.58
N ALA A 170 0.85 -8.90 -18.10
CA ALA A 170 0.69 -9.87 -17.01
C ALA A 170 0.46 -9.20 -15.65
N GLU A 171 1.05 -8.02 -15.43
CA GLU A 171 0.97 -7.24 -14.18
C GLU A 171 -0.28 -6.36 -14.15
N ASN A 172 -0.66 -5.78 -15.30
CA ASN A 172 -1.99 -5.17 -15.49
C ASN A 172 -3.10 -6.21 -15.22
N LEU A 173 -2.95 -7.44 -15.74
CA LEU A 173 -3.89 -8.55 -15.49
C LEU A 173 -3.84 -9.07 -14.04
N ALA A 174 -2.69 -9.00 -13.35
CA ALA A 174 -2.60 -9.42 -11.96
C ALA A 174 -3.37 -8.46 -11.03
N LEU A 175 -3.30 -7.15 -11.29
CA LEU A 175 -4.06 -6.12 -10.58
C LEU A 175 -5.57 -6.19 -10.91
N PHE A 176 -5.93 -6.09 -12.19
CA PHE A 176 -7.33 -5.88 -12.59
C PHE A 176 -8.08 -7.18 -12.94
N GLY A 177 -7.35 -8.23 -13.33
CA GLY A 177 -7.91 -9.41 -13.98
C GLY A 177 -8.42 -9.13 -15.39
N LEU A 178 -9.14 -10.10 -15.96
CA LEU A 178 -9.71 -10.00 -17.30
C LEU A 178 -10.90 -9.01 -17.36
N PRO A 179 -11.14 -8.33 -18.49
CA PRO A 179 -12.36 -7.54 -18.69
C PRO A 179 -13.58 -8.48 -18.78
N LEU A 180 -14.58 -8.26 -17.92
CA LEU A 180 -15.84 -9.02 -17.86
C LEU A 180 -16.98 -8.37 -18.65
N SER A 181 -16.69 -7.26 -19.32
CA SER A 181 -17.63 -6.47 -20.12
C SER A 181 -16.88 -5.68 -21.19
N GLY A 182 -17.58 -5.20 -22.21
CA GLY A 182 -17.16 -3.99 -22.93
C GLY A 182 -17.73 -2.74 -22.24
N GLU A 183 -17.26 -1.56 -22.62
CA GLU A 183 -17.73 -0.26 -22.10
C GLU A 183 -19.26 -0.10 -22.18
N TYR A 184 -19.87 0.44 -21.12
CA TYR A 184 -21.29 0.82 -21.07
C TYR A 184 -21.51 1.95 -20.05
N VAL A 185 -22.70 2.56 -20.04
CA VAL A 185 -23.04 3.62 -19.08
C VAL A 185 -23.73 3.02 -17.85
N GLU A 186 -23.23 3.33 -16.65
CA GLU A 186 -23.87 3.01 -15.35
C GLU A 186 -24.04 4.30 -14.54
N THR A 187 -25.17 4.43 -13.84
CA THR A 187 -25.39 5.53 -12.88
C THR A 187 -24.73 5.13 -11.56
N LEU A 188 -23.78 5.92 -11.06
CA LEU A 188 -23.01 5.60 -9.84
C LEU A 188 -23.63 6.21 -8.57
N SER A 189 -22.95 6.04 -7.43
CA SER A 189 -23.44 6.38 -6.08
C SER A 189 -23.71 7.87 -5.86
N ASP A 190 -23.03 8.75 -6.58
CA ASP A 190 -23.27 10.19 -6.63
C ASP A 190 -24.55 10.59 -7.40
N GLY A 191 -25.11 9.66 -8.19
CA GLY A 191 -26.27 9.86 -9.03
C GLY A 191 -25.97 10.36 -10.45
N ASN A 192 -24.70 10.39 -10.88
CA ASN A 192 -24.29 10.76 -12.23
C ASN A 192 -24.09 9.52 -13.12
N ASP A 193 -24.19 9.72 -14.44
CA ASP A 193 -24.04 8.68 -15.47
C ASP A 193 -22.62 8.69 -16.04
N TYR A 194 -21.82 7.66 -15.74
CA TYR A 194 -20.44 7.52 -16.23
C TYR A 194 -20.29 6.37 -17.22
N THR A 195 -19.27 6.45 -18.09
CA THR A 195 -18.88 5.30 -18.92
C THR A 195 -17.96 4.40 -18.09
N VAL A 196 -18.35 3.15 -17.90
CA VAL A 196 -17.64 2.20 -17.04
C VAL A 196 -17.28 0.92 -17.79
N GLN A 197 -16.22 0.25 -17.34
CA GLN A 197 -15.89 -1.11 -17.75
C GLN A 197 -15.58 -1.98 -16.52
N MET A 198 -16.29 -3.10 -16.40
CA MET A 198 -16.09 -4.09 -15.34
C MET A 198 -15.02 -5.10 -15.75
N PHE A 199 -14.07 -5.33 -14.85
CA PHE A 199 -13.05 -6.38 -14.89
C PHE A 199 -13.33 -7.40 -13.77
N GLU A 200 -12.47 -8.39 -13.59
CA GLU A 200 -12.64 -9.36 -12.50
C GLU A 200 -12.49 -8.71 -11.12
N ARG A 201 -11.53 -7.80 -10.95
CA ARG A 201 -11.15 -7.21 -9.66
C ARG A 201 -11.57 -5.75 -9.49
N ALA A 202 -11.71 -5.02 -10.59
CA ALA A 202 -11.98 -3.57 -10.59
C ALA A 202 -13.17 -3.17 -11.48
N ARG A 203 -13.67 -1.95 -11.26
CA ARG A 203 -14.48 -1.17 -12.20
C ARG A 203 -13.67 0.05 -12.58
N PHE A 204 -13.42 0.24 -13.88
CA PHE A 204 -12.86 1.48 -14.40
C PHE A 204 -14.01 2.44 -14.71
N GLU A 205 -13.81 3.71 -14.40
CA GLU A 205 -14.83 4.77 -14.44
C GLU A 205 -14.27 5.97 -15.19
N LEU A 206 -14.88 6.35 -16.32
CA LEU A 206 -14.47 7.51 -17.10
C LEU A 206 -15.20 8.76 -16.62
N HIS A 207 -14.43 9.68 -16.03
CA HIS A 207 -14.79 10.97 -15.46
C HIS A 207 -14.31 12.11 -16.40
N PRO A 208 -15.04 12.43 -17.48
CA PRO A 208 -14.63 13.42 -18.49
C PRO A 208 -14.65 14.88 -17.99
N GLU A 209 -15.06 15.12 -16.75
CA GLU A 209 -14.92 16.37 -16.03
C GLU A 209 -13.52 16.59 -15.43
N ASN A 210 -12.72 15.54 -15.27
CA ASN A 210 -11.32 15.61 -14.85
C ASN A 210 -10.40 15.65 -16.09
N GLU A 211 -9.21 16.25 -15.96
CA GLU A 211 -8.17 16.16 -17.00
C GLU A 211 -7.36 14.85 -16.87
N PRO A 212 -6.82 14.28 -17.97
CA PRO A 212 -6.00 13.07 -17.93
C PRO A 212 -4.70 13.27 -17.14
N PRO A 213 -4.24 12.28 -16.35
CA PRO A 213 -4.73 10.89 -16.28
C PRO A 213 -5.90 10.65 -15.31
N PHE A 214 -6.32 11.66 -14.56
CA PHE A 214 -7.36 11.55 -13.52
C PHE A 214 -8.80 11.47 -14.06
N ASN A 215 -8.94 11.51 -15.39
CA ASN A 215 -10.17 11.22 -16.12
C ASN A 215 -10.59 9.75 -16.04
N VAL A 216 -9.74 8.83 -15.55
CA VAL A 216 -10.11 7.43 -15.33
C VAL A 216 -9.85 7.01 -13.88
N LEU A 217 -10.90 6.69 -13.16
CA LEU A 217 -10.86 6.30 -11.74
C LEU A 217 -11.16 4.80 -11.55
N LEU A 218 -10.83 4.29 -10.37
CA LEU A 218 -11.11 2.93 -9.92
C LEU A 218 -12.22 2.95 -8.85
N GLY A 219 -13.34 2.32 -9.17
CA GLY A 219 -14.55 2.31 -8.35
C GLY A 219 -14.41 1.60 -7.01
N LEU A 220 -15.18 2.04 -6.02
CA LEU A 220 -15.12 1.58 -4.61
C LEU A 220 -15.81 0.21 -4.40
N LEU A 221 -15.38 -0.80 -5.16
CA LEU A 221 -16.00 -2.12 -5.17
C LEU A 221 -15.88 -2.89 -3.85
N GLY A 222 -14.90 -2.58 -3.00
CA GLY A 222 -14.79 -3.15 -1.67
C GLY A 222 -15.97 -2.76 -0.78
N VAL A 223 -16.34 -1.48 -0.80
CA VAL A 223 -17.52 -0.94 -0.12
C VAL A 223 -18.80 -1.55 -0.72
N GLU A 224 -18.98 -1.45 -2.04
CA GLU A 224 -20.20 -1.91 -2.72
C GLU A 224 -20.49 -3.43 -2.57
N VAL A 225 -19.44 -4.25 -2.48
CA VAL A 225 -19.58 -5.70 -2.26
C VAL A 225 -19.87 -6.01 -0.78
N GLN A 226 -19.34 -5.21 0.15
CA GLN A 226 -19.52 -5.40 1.59
C GLN A 226 -20.97 -5.13 2.04
N ASP A 227 -21.59 -4.04 1.58
CA ASP A 227 -22.91 -3.60 2.06
C ASP A 227 -24.11 -4.32 1.41
N GLY A 228 -23.86 -5.49 0.80
CA GLY A 228 -24.91 -6.36 0.23
C GLY A 228 -25.65 -5.78 -0.99
N GLY A 229 -25.36 -4.54 -1.38
CA GLY A 229 -25.95 -3.84 -2.50
C GLY A 229 -27.25 -3.09 -2.21
N GLU A 230 -27.60 -2.82 -0.94
CA GLU A 230 -28.86 -2.11 -0.57
C GLU A 230 -28.64 -0.78 0.21
N GLU A 231 -27.45 -0.19 0.17
CA GLU A 231 -27.27 1.25 0.40
C GLU A 231 -26.19 1.79 -0.55
N ALA A 232 -26.26 3.08 -0.89
CA ALA A 232 -25.14 3.80 -1.48
C ALA A 232 -24.24 4.29 -0.32
N PRO A 233 -22.92 4.43 -0.50
CA PRO A 233 -22.07 5.01 0.53
C PRO A 233 -22.62 6.38 0.97
N GLU A 234 -22.55 6.67 2.28
CA GLU A 234 -22.59 8.07 2.72
C GLU A 234 -21.47 8.82 1.98
N PRO A 235 -21.63 10.14 1.69
CA PRO A 235 -20.58 10.91 1.03
C PRO A 235 -19.25 10.71 1.76
N ALA A 236 -18.16 10.60 1.00
CA ALA A 236 -16.82 10.40 1.53
C ALA A 236 -16.57 11.39 2.69
N PRO A 237 -15.92 10.95 3.79
CA PRO A 237 -15.74 11.79 4.97
C PRO A 237 -15.13 13.14 4.56
N GLU A 238 -15.70 14.25 5.05
CA GLU A 238 -15.17 15.59 4.77
C GLU A 238 -13.67 15.58 5.10
N PRO A 239 -12.79 16.03 4.16
CA PRO A 239 -11.35 15.84 4.29
C PRO A 239 -10.84 16.43 5.60
N ALA A 240 -9.93 15.69 6.24
CA ALA A 240 -9.52 15.96 7.62
C ALA A 240 -9.09 17.43 7.79
N PRO A 241 -9.63 18.16 8.79
CA PRO A 241 -9.30 19.56 8.97
C PRO A 241 -7.81 19.71 9.27
N LEU A 242 -7.13 20.60 8.54
CA LEU A 242 -5.69 20.83 8.70
C LEU A 242 -5.30 20.98 10.19
N PRO A 243 -4.20 20.32 10.63
CA PRO A 243 -3.77 20.34 12.03
C PRO A 243 -3.48 21.76 12.55
N GLU A 244 -3.48 21.91 13.88
CA GLU A 244 -3.06 23.18 14.52
C GLU A 244 -1.64 23.58 14.06
N PRO A 245 -1.35 24.88 13.84
CA PRO A 245 -0.07 25.33 13.28
C PRO A 245 1.17 24.77 14.00
N SER A 246 1.98 24.01 13.27
CA SER A 246 3.16 23.30 13.77
C SER A 246 4.49 23.76 13.16
N PHE A 247 4.46 24.62 12.13
CA PHE A 247 5.66 25.15 11.47
C PHE A 247 6.69 25.72 12.46
N ASN A 248 7.94 25.26 12.34
CA ASN A 248 8.96 25.31 13.38
C ASN A 248 10.35 25.73 12.84
N GLU A 249 10.40 26.50 11.73
CA GLU A 249 11.62 26.82 10.98
C GLU A 249 12.24 25.58 10.27
N CYS A 250 11.39 24.77 9.62
CA CYS A 250 11.75 23.55 8.85
C CYS A 250 12.51 22.47 9.66
N GLN A 251 12.29 22.37 10.96
CA GLN A 251 12.75 21.25 11.78
C GLN A 251 11.79 20.07 11.67
N ALA A 252 12.23 18.85 11.95
CA ALA A 252 11.37 17.66 11.91
C ALA A 252 10.08 17.87 12.73
N ASP A 253 8.92 17.73 12.09
CA ASP A 253 7.63 17.95 12.74
C ASP A 253 7.34 16.77 13.69
N PRO A 254 7.09 17.00 14.99
CA PRO A 254 6.76 15.92 15.92
C PRO A 254 5.42 15.23 15.61
N ASN A 255 4.66 15.73 14.64
CA ASN A 255 3.39 15.16 14.17
C ASN A 255 3.40 14.94 12.64
N ALA A 256 4.57 14.72 12.01
CA ALA A 256 4.70 14.45 10.57
C ALA A 256 3.62 13.47 10.01
N SER A 257 3.28 12.44 10.77
CA SER A 257 2.29 11.41 10.43
C SER A 257 0.82 11.85 10.46
N ILE A 258 0.50 13.12 10.79
CA ILE A 258 -0.88 13.67 10.73
C ILE A 258 -1.05 14.69 9.59
N ALA A 259 -0.08 14.77 8.66
CA ALA A 259 -0.27 15.49 7.42
C ALA A 259 -1.42 14.86 6.62
N PRO A 260 -2.48 15.60 6.26
CA PRO A 260 -3.64 15.04 5.56
C PRO A 260 -3.44 14.85 4.05
N ASP A 261 -2.28 15.27 3.51
CA ASP A 261 -1.94 15.32 2.08
C ASP A 261 -2.98 16.06 1.21
N PHE A 262 -3.79 16.93 1.84
CA PHE A 262 -4.94 17.61 1.25
C PHE A 262 -5.02 19.06 1.76
N PRO A 263 -5.33 20.07 0.92
CA PRO A 263 -5.72 19.95 -0.49
C PRO A 263 -4.55 19.80 -1.48
N VAL A 264 -3.30 19.88 -1.02
CA VAL A 264 -2.12 19.78 -1.87
C VAL A 264 -1.16 18.74 -1.30
N ASN A 265 -0.88 17.70 -2.10
CA ASN A 265 0.08 16.64 -1.80
C ASN A 265 1.47 16.97 -2.38
N ILE A 266 2.53 16.50 -1.73
CA ILE A 266 3.87 16.37 -2.30
C ILE A 266 3.94 14.99 -2.99
N SER A 267 3.80 14.96 -4.32
CA SER A 267 3.72 13.70 -5.06
C SER A 267 5.09 13.16 -5.49
N ASP A 268 6.14 14.00 -5.55
CA ASP A 268 7.53 13.56 -5.78
C ASP A 268 8.57 14.59 -5.28
N ILE A 269 9.77 14.11 -4.91
CA ILE A 269 10.96 14.93 -4.64
C ILE A 269 12.20 14.27 -5.27
N ASP A 270 12.64 14.77 -6.42
CA ASP A 270 13.95 14.43 -6.98
C ASP A 270 15.04 15.23 -6.25
N LYS A 271 15.56 14.63 -5.17
CA LYS A 271 16.67 15.17 -4.38
C LYS A 271 17.96 15.36 -5.20
N ALA A 272 18.15 14.62 -6.30
CA ALA A 272 19.33 14.77 -7.16
C ALA A 272 19.16 15.91 -8.19
N GLY A 273 17.95 16.09 -8.70
CA GLY A 273 17.55 17.20 -9.57
C GLY A 273 17.27 18.52 -8.85
N GLN A 274 17.05 18.49 -7.52
CA GLN A 274 16.55 19.62 -6.71
C GLN A 274 15.13 20.06 -7.12
N VAL A 275 14.30 19.09 -7.49
CA VAL A 275 12.94 19.30 -8.00
C VAL A 275 11.90 18.73 -7.04
N VAL A 276 10.83 19.47 -6.78
CA VAL A 276 9.65 19.01 -6.02
C VAL A 276 8.43 19.08 -6.94
N THR A 277 7.60 18.05 -6.92
CA THR A 277 6.29 18.06 -7.57
C THR A 277 5.20 18.14 -6.50
N LEU A 278 4.37 19.18 -6.61
CA LEU A 278 3.17 19.36 -5.80
C LEU A 278 1.92 19.09 -6.66
N GLU A 279 0.88 18.53 -6.07
CA GLU A 279 -0.36 18.16 -6.74
C GLU A 279 -1.57 18.64 -5.94
N ASN A 280 -2.47 19.43 -6.55
CA ASN A 280 -3.73 19.80 -5.93
C ASN A 280 -4.75 18.67 -6.10
N VAL A 281 -4.88 17.86 -5.05
CA VAL A 281 -5.80 16.71 -4.96
C VAL A 281 -7.22 17.11 -4.55
N SER A 282 -7.57 18.40 -4.58
CA SER A 282 -8.91 18.92 -4.29
C SER A 282 -9.65 19.44 -5.53
N ASP A 283 -10.96 19.65 -5.38
CA ASP A 283 -11.86 20.19 -6.42
C ASP A 283 -11.90 21.74 -6.46
N GLU A 284 -11.21 22.43 -5.54
CA GLU A 284 -11.06 23.89 -5.54
C GLU A 284 -9.66 24.32 -6.01
N ALA A 285 -9.57 25.51 -6.63
CA ALA A 285 -8.29 26.09 -7.02
C ALA A 285 -7.60 26.77 -5.83
N ILE A 286 -6.39 26.32 -5.48
CA ILE A 286 -5.66 26.70 -4.26
C ILE A 286 -4.71 27.87 -4.54
N ASP A 287 -4.81 28.95 -3.75
CA ASP A 287 -3.81 30.02 -3.72
C ASP A 287 -2.63 29.59 -2.82
N LEU A 288 -1.48 29.35 -3.44
CA LEU A 288 -0.25 28.93 -2.77
C LEU A 288 0.54 30.10 -2.17
N THR A 289 0.07 31.34 -2.32
CA THR A 289 0.80 32.54 -1.87
C THR A 289 1.17 32.48 -0.38
N GLY A 290 2.46 32.38 -0.09
CA GLY A 290 3.00 32.32 1.27
C GLY A 290 3.00 30.92 1.91
N TRP A 291 2.68 29.88 1.14
CA TRP A 291 2.96 28.50 1.55
C TRP A 291 4.47 28.23 1.54
N THR A 292 4.89 27.30 2.38
CA THR A 292 6.30 27.04 2.69
C THR A 292 6.65 25.58 2.43
N MET A 293 7.61 25.33 1.54
CA MET A 293 8.20 24.01 1.32
C MET A 293 9.51 23.88 2.12
N CYS A 294 9.60 22.83 2.93
CA CYS A 294 10.75 22.51 3.79
C CYS A 294 11.45 21.22 3.34
N SER A 295 12.78 21.29 3.25
CA SER A 295 13.70 20.15 3.46
C SER A 295 14.02 20.09 4.96
N ILE A 296 13.98 18.89 5.54
CA ILE A 296 14.09 18.68 6.98
C ILE A 296 15.55 18.49 7.41
N GLU A 297 16.39 17.82 6.62
CA GLU A 297 17.82 17.63 6.91
C GLU A 297 18.62 18.91 6.62
N GLY A 298 19.12 19.54 7.68
CA GLY A 298 19.69 20.90 7.62
C GLY A 298 18.67 22.02 7.88
N SER A 299 17.37 21.70 7.94
CA SER A 299 16.25 22.63 8.20
C SER A 299 16.20 23.81 7.24
N GLN A 300 15.91 23.52 5.97
CA GLN A 300 16.02 24.46 4.86
C GLN A 300 14.66 24.74 4.20
N THR A 301 14.40 26.03 3.93
CA THR A 301 13.27 26.48 3.12
C THR A 301 13.72 26.68 1.66
N HIS A 302 12.91 26.25 0.69
CA HIS A 302 13.02 26.59 -0.75
C HIS A 302 12.60 28.08 -0.92
N SER A 303 11.91 28.45 -2.01
CA SER A 303 11.22 29.75 -2.12
C SER A 303 9.83 29.75 -1.46
N GLU A 304 9.33 30.95 -1.09
CA GLU A 304 7.90 31.16 -0.85
C GLU A 304 7.12 30.75 -2.12
N LEU A 305 6.11 29.88 -1.98
CA LEU A 305 5.26 29.52 -3.11
C LEU A 305 4.35 30.70 -3.47
N GLU A 306 4.06 30.88 -4.77
CA GLU A 306 3.17 31.93 -5.27
C GLU A 306 2.30 31.46 -6.44
N GLY A 307 1.13 32.09 -6.58
CA GLY A 307 0.17 31.79 -7.66
C GLY A 307 -0.91 30.79 -7.28
N THR A 308 -1.71 30.41 -8.26
CA THR A 308 -2.88 29.52 -8.09
C THR A 308 -2.61 28.18 -8.74
N LEU A 309 -2.79 27.11 -7.97
CA LEU A 309 -2.79 25.73 -8.46
C LEU A 309 -4.25 25.29 -8.65
N GLU A 310 -4.68 25.18 -9.91
CA GLU A 310 -6.04 24.74 -10.27
C GLU A 310 -6.34 23.32 -9.75
N ALA A 311 -7.62 22.95 -9.64
CA ALA A 311 -8.04 21.61 -9.22
C ALA A 311 -7.46 20.50 -10.12
N GLY A 312 -6.92 19.42 -9.52
CA GLY A 312 -6.19 18.36 -10.24
C GLY A 312 -4.88 18.81 -10.90
N GLY A 313 -4.44 20.05 -10.65
CA GLY A 313 -3.24 20.63 -11.25
C GLY A 313 -1.96 20.26 -10.51
N THR A 314 -0.86 20.09 -11.26
CA THR A 314 0.48 19.89 -10.71
C THR A 314 1.36 21.14 -10.87
N LEU A 315 2.21 21.38 -9.86
CA LEU A 315 3.25 22.40 -9.86
C LEU A 315 4.59 21.73 -9.59
N THR A 316 5.42 21.67 -10.62
CA THR A 316 6.85 21.38 -10.49
C THR A 316 7.57 22.66 -10.05
N VAL A 317 8.39 22.58 -8.99
CA VAL A 317 9.26 23.67 -8.53
C VAL A 317 10.72 23.23 -8.64
N GLU A 318 11.55 24.11 -9.18
CA GLU A 318 13.00 23.95 -9.38
C GLU A 318 13.70 25.06 -8.54
N TYR A 319 14.55 24.70 -7.56
CA TYR A 319 15.50 25.65 -6.94
C TYR A 319 16.86 25.56 -7.72
N ALA A 320 17.80 26.51 -7.55
CA ALA A 320 18.84 26.77 -8.56
C ALA A 320 20.03 25.75 -8.64
N GLU A 321 20.74 25.69 -9.78
CA GLU A 321 21.94 24.83 -9.99
C GLU A 321 23.06 25.01 -8.94
N ASP A 322 23.11 26.14 -8.22
CA ASP A 322 24.06 26.41 -7.13
C ASP A 322 23.43 26.44 -5.72
N GLU A 323 22.15 26.06 -5.59
CA GLU A 323 21.42 25.94 -4.32
C GLU A 323 21.09 24.47 -4.01
N THR A 324 22.01 23.76 -3.33
CA THR A 324 21.72 22.44 -2.76
C THR A 324 20.82 22.60 -1.53
N ILE A 325 19.53 22.33 -1.71
CA ILE A 325 18.53 22.33 -0.64
C ILE A 325 18.26 20.90 -0.17
N TRP A 326 17.99 19.97 -1.10
CA TRP A 326 17.77 18.56 -0.79
C TRP A 326 19.07 17.79 -0.64
N ASN A 327 19.16 16.98 0.42
CA ASN A 327 20.31 16.12 0.66
C ASN A 327 20.15 14.75 -0.04
N ALA A 328 20.71 14.63 -1.24
CA ALA A 328 20.73 13.37 -1.99
C ALA A 328 21.61 12.27 -1.38
N GLU A 329 22.48 12.57 -0.40
CA GLU A 329 23.40 11.60 0.23
C GLU A 329 22.96 11.14 1.64
N ALA A 330 21.82 11.63 2.15
CA ALA A 330 21.25 11.26 3.45
C ALA A 330 19.73 11.10 3.38
N GLN A 331 19.09 10.76 4.52
CA GLN A 331 17.65 10.92 4.65
C GLN A 331 17.30 12.41 4.73
N ASP A 332 16.34 12.87 3.92
CA ASP A 332 15.87 14.26 3.91
C ASP A 332 14.38 14.32 3.54
N ASP A 333 13.54 14.09 4.54
CA ASP A 333 12.08 14.18 4.42
C ASP A 333 11.65 15.60 4.00
N GLY A 334 10.49 15.70 3.34
CA GLY A 334 9.90 16.96 2.90
C GLY A 334 8.59 17.29 3.61
N ALA A 335 8.36 18.57 3.90
CA ALA A 335 7.11 19.03 4.53
C ALA A 335 6.56 20.30 3.86
N LEU A 336 5.25 20.30 3.59
CA LEU A 336 4.53 21.43 2.99
C LEU A 336 3.61 22.07 4.03
N TYR A 337 3.78 23.37 4.26
CA TYR A 337 2.97 24.16 5.20
C TYR A 337 2.17 25.25 4.48
N ASN A 338 0.94 25.49 4.92
CA ASN A 338 0.12 26.61 4.43
C ASN A 338 0.58 27.97 5.01
N ALA A 339 0.01 29.06 4.52
CA ALA A 339 0.35 30.43 4.96
C ALA A 339 0.02 30.75 6.44
N ASP A 340 -0.78 29.92 7.13
CA ASP A 340 -1.04 30.01 8.58
C ASP A 340 -0.09 29.10 9.40
N GLY A 341 0.81 28.35 8.76
CA GLY A 341 1.79 27.47 9.40
C GLY A 341 1.29 26.08 9.76
N GLN A 342 0.16 25.65 9.18
CA GLN A 342 -0.39 24.30 9.34
C GLN A 342 0.26 23.33 8.36
N LEU A 343 0.59 22.12 8.82
CA LEU A 343 1.12 21.04 7.97
C LEU A 343 0.02 20.54 7.01
N VAL A 344 0.31 20.50 5.72
CA VAL A 344 -0.64 20.09 4.66
C VAL A 344 -0.26 18.74 4.08
N SER A 345 1.02 18.51 3.81
CA SER A 345 1.54 17.26 3.24
C SER A 345 2.94 16.95 3.78
N TYR A 346 3.27 15.66 3.89
CA TYR A 346 4.57 15.19 4.36
C TYR A 346 5.09 14.05 3.47
N TRP A 347 6.25 14.27 2.86
CA TRP A 347 6.97 13.28 2.07
C TRP A 347 8.05 12.64 2.94
N ALA A 348 7.81 11.41 3.41
CA ALA A 348 8.86 10.62 4.04
C ALA A 348 9.82 10.11 2.96
N ASP A 349 11.10 10.43 3.08
CA ASP A 349 12.12 10.10 2.08
C ASP A 349 12.31 8.57 2.01
N PRO A 350 12.03 7.92 0.86
CA PRO A 350 12.09 6.47 0.73
C PRO A 350 13.54 6.01 0.88
N ALA A 351 13.85 5.53 2.09
CA ALA A 351 15.21 5.47 2.62
C ALA A 351 16.25 4.93 1.63
N ALA A 352 17.29 5.73 1.40
CA ALA A 352 18.48 5.30 0.68
C ALA A 352 18.99 3.98 1.28
N GLU A 353 19.17 2.95 0.44
CA GLU A 353 19.60 1.63 0.90
C GLU A 353 20.89 1.76 1.71
N THR A 354 20.82 1.43 3.00
CA THR A 354 22.01 1.33 3.84
C THR A 354 22.75 0.07 3.42
N GLU A 355 23.69 0.21 2.47
CA GLU A 355 24.63 -0.87 2.15
C GLU A 355 25.22 -1.39 3.46
N PRO A 356 25.04 -2.69 3.78
CA PRO A 356 25.41 -3.21 5.10
C PRO A 356 26.92 -3.06 5.27
N GLU A 357 27.34 -2.33 6.31
CA GLU A 357 28.75 -2.03 6.58
C GLU A 357 29.60 -3.30 6.42
N GLU A 358 30.56 -3.30 5.48
CA GLU A 358 31.43 -4.45 5.24
C GLU A 358 32.24 -4.72 6.51
N GLU A 359 31.84 -5.73 7.30
CA GLU A 359 32.48 -6.08 8.58
C GLU A 359 33.98 -6.35 8.38
N THR A 360 34.79 -5.31 8.55
CA THR A 360 36.25 -5.41 8.47
C THR A 360 36.75 -6.34 9.57
N GLN A 361 37.00 -7.58 9.20
CA GLN A 361 37.37 -8.64 10.14
C GLN A 361 38.54 -8.19 11.02
N PRO A 362 38.40 -8.22 12.36
CA PRO A 362 39.49 -7.88 13.25
C PRO A 362 40.61 -8.91 13.08
N GLY A 363 41.73 -8.47 12.51
CA GLY A 363 42.84 -9.34 12.11
C GLY A 363 43.39 -10.20 13.25
N GLU A 364 43.81 -11.42 12.92
CA GLU A 364 44.34 -12.39 13.89
C GLU A 364 45.50 -11.81 14.70
N GLY A 365 45.47 -12.01 16.02
CA GLY A 365 46.32 -11.29 16.96
C GLY A 365 47.81 -11.66 16.90
N GLU A 366 48.67 -10.65 16.98
CA GLU A 366 50.13 -10.81 17.10
C GLU A 366 50.51 -11.32 18.50
N GLU A 367 50.59 -12.65 18.69
CA GLU A 367 51.05 -13.26 19.96
C GLU A 367 52.53 -12.97 20.24
N THR A 368 52.81 -11.88 20.95
CA THR A 368 54.17 -11.55 21.42
C THR A 368 54.61 -12.49 22.56
N GLN A 369 55.40 -13.52 22.23
CA GLN A 369 56.05 -14.35 23.26
C GLN A 369 57.17 -13.57 24.00
N PRO A 370 57.19 -13.53 25.34
CA PRO A 370 58.33 -13.02 26.10
C PRO A 370 59.49 -14.02 26.06
N GLY A 371 60.72 -13.51 25.91
CA GLY A 371 61.91 -14.32 25.60
C GLY A 371 62.52 -15.11 26.77
N THR A 372 63.54 -15.90 26.42
CA THR A 372 64.51 -16.52 27.33
C THR A 372 65.93 -16.27 26.80
N ASP A 373 66.91 -16.25 27.69
CA ASP A 373 68.27 -15.73 27.48
C ASP A 373 69.24 -16.69 26.72
N GLU A 374 70.56 -16.44 26.88
CA GLU A 374 71.73 -17.22 26.41
C GLU A 374 72.13 -16.93 24.93
N GLU A 375 73.24 -16.21 24.68
CA GLU A 375 74.66 -16.65 24.59
C GLU A 375 75.01 -17.31 23.22
N GLU A 376 76.21 -17.19 22.61
CA GLU A 376 77.42 -16.36 22.79
C GLU A 376 78.23 -16.40 21.47
N SER A 377 79.11 -15.42 21.18
CA SER A 377 80.06 -15.37 20.03
C SER A 377 79.40 -15.32 18.63
N GLY A 378 79.97 -14.76 17.55
CA GLY A 378 81.31 -14.89 16.96
C GLY A 378 81.13 -15.52 15.56
N THR A 379 81.74 -15.06 14.46
CA THR A 379 82.91 -14.18 14.25
C THR A 379 82.72 -13.34 12.98
#